data_AF-A0A954YLQ2-F1
#
_entry.id   AF-A0A954YLQ2-F1
#
_cell.length_a   1.000
_cell.length_b   1.000
_cell.length_c   1.000
_cell.angle_alpha   90.00
_cell.angle_beta   90.00
_cell.angle_gamma   90.00
#
_symmetry.space_group_name_H-M   'P 1'
#
loop_
_entity.id
_entity.type
_entity.pdbx_description
1 polymer ?
#
loop_
_entity_poly.entity_id
_entity_poly.type
_entity_poly.pdbx_seq_one_letter_code
_entity_poly.pdbx_strand_id
1 'polypeptide(L)'
;MSRRCRLRIENRRRLNSRIETLEDRVVLSSAPLLSTIVEEQVAPGVVMQRTQRDVSEVSVSQEGQPVRAGATLAGNGLQFNLIPAVGMSATAIAGFQAAADLWSSIFTDDILVNIEIDFTALGAGILGQASSTSESVSYAAFKTALNGDRTSISDNNSVSNLPAGPSLSLYTSDPAIGSPGNPIVDNNGSANNVVLDVNTANSKAAGTRAAGDATVDASITFSSSFTWDFDRSDGISGGAFDFIGVAAHEIGHSLGFVSGADIVDVTSGSGPFAPNSLDTFRVVTPLDLYRFSAGSITNGTDLDIRADTAAKSFSINGGATTLTTFSTGSFNGDGRQASHWKDNLGIGIMDPTAAPGEYTDVTGLDVLAFDVIG
;
A
#
# COMPACT_ATOMS: atom_id res chain seq x y z
N MET A 1 -55.08 -7.65 -18.15
CA MET A 1 -53.96 -6.96 -17.48
C MET A 1 -52.82 -7.96 -17.38
N SER A 2 -52.03 -8.08 -18.46
CA SER A 2 -50.66 -7.53 -18.59
C SER A 2 -49.67 -8.30 -17.70
N ARG A 3 -49.00 -9.33 -18.24
CA ARG A 3 -47.61 -9.34 -18.78
C ARG A 3 -46.60 -9.64 -17.65
N ARG A 4 -45.51 -10.39 -17.78
CA ARG A 4 -44.83 -11.20 -18.82
C ARG A 4 -43.65 -11.88 -18.07
N CYS A 5 -43.27 -13.12 -18.39
CA CYS A 5 -41.99 -13.49 -19.06
C CYS A 5 -40.70 -13.00 -18.36
N ARG A 6 -39.58 -13.71 -18.29
CA ARG A 6 -39.12 -15.03 -18.76
C ARG A 6 -37.63 -15.08 -18.36
N LEU A 7 -37.10 -16.28 -18.13
CA LEU A 7 -35.79 -16.77 -18.60
C LEU A 7 -34.62 -15.76 -18.73
N ARG A 8 -33.49 -16.05 -18.05
CA ARG A 8 -32.22 -16.59 -18.64
C ARG A 8 -31.10 -16.52 -17.60
N ILE A 9 -30.39 -17.63 -17.38
CA ILE A 9 -29.01 -17.88 -17.85
C ILE A 9 -28.06 -16.77 -17.39
N GLU A 10 -27.14 -17.06 -16.46
CA GLU A 10 -25.71 -17.14 -16.81
C GLU A 10 -24.84 -17.60 -15.63
N ASN A 11 -24.09 -18.68 -15.90
CA ASN A 11 -22.66 -18.87 -15.61
C ASN A 11 -22.07 -18.41 -14.26
N ARG A 12 -21.73 -19.42 -13.44
CA ARG A 12 -20.54 -19.42 -12.60
C ARG A 12 -19.29 -19.07 -13.43
N ARG A 13 -18.55 -18.04 -13.04
CA ARG A 13 -17.09 -17.98 -13.23
C ARG A 13 -16.43 -17.36 -12.00
N ARG A 14 -15.38 -18.03 -11.56
CA ARG A 14 -14.35 -17.59 -10.59
C ARG A 14 -13.64 -16.32 -11.09
N LEU A 15 -13.00 -15.60 -10.15
CA LEU A 15 -11.75 -14.79 -10.16
C LEU A 15 -11.97 -13.59 -9.21
N ASN A 16 -11.26 -13.45 -8.08
CA ASN A 16 -9.83 -13.09 -7.85
C ASN A 16 -9.47 -11.62 -8.19
N SER A 17 -8.64 -11.08 -7.29
CA SER A 17 -7.91 -9.79 -7.21
C SER A 17 -8.73 -8.49 -7.15
N ARG A 18 -8.59 -7.77 -6.02
CA ARG A 18 -8.94 -6.36 -5.90
C ARG A 18 -7.71 -5.55 -6.27
N ILE A 19 -7.89 -4.73 -7.29
CA ILE A 19 -6.92 -3.80 -7.86
C ILE A 19 -6.96 -2.54 -7.00
N GLU A 20 -5.88 -2.25 -6.28
CA GLU A 20 -5.57 -0.88 -5.86
C GLU A 20 -5.15 -0.14 -7.13
N THR A 21 -5.95 0.86 -7.53
CA THR A 21 -5.61 1.72 -8.67
C THR A 21 -5.14 3.04 -8.09
N LEU A 22 -3.83 3.19 -7.88
CA LEU A 22 -3.21 4.47 -7.61
C LEU A 22 -1.88 4.51 -8.34
N GLU A 23 -1.78 5.40 -9.32
CA GLU A 23 -0.58 6.11 -9.76
C GLU A 23 -1.00 7.07 -10.90
N ASP A 24 -1.94 7.98 -10.63
CA ASP A 24 -2.01 9.20 -11.44
C ASP A 24 -0.81 10.08 -11.06
N ARG A 25 0.41 9.67 -11.47
CA ARG A 25 1.62 10.50 -11.41
C ARG A 25 1.53 11.63 -12.43
N VAL A 26 0.52 12.50 -12.28
CA VAL A 26 0.25 13.63 -13.18
C VAL A 26 1.48 14.53 -13.23
N VAL A 27 2.16 14.50 -14.38
CA VAL A 27 3.15 15.52 -14.77
C VAL A 27 2.50 16.89 -14.61
N LEU A 28 3.15 17.80 -13.88
CA LEU A 28 2.71 19.19 -13.69
C LEU A 28 2.44 19.88 -15.04
N SER A 29 1.20 19.81 -15.53
CA SER A 29 0.63 20.75 -16.50
C SER A 29 -0.91 20.73 -16.45
N SER A 30 -1.48 21.87 -16.77
CA SER A 30 -2.83 22.35 -16.46
C SER A 30 -4.02 21.69 -17.17
N ALA A 31 -5.09 21.49 -16.40
CA ALA A 31 -6.54 21.57 -16.72
C ALA A 31 -7.19 20.58 -17.73
N PRO A 32 -8.49 20.25 -17.55
CA PRO A 32 -9.08 18.98 -17.97
C PRO A 32 -9.87 19.07 -19.28
N LEU A 33 -10.03 17.94 -19.99
CA LEU A 33 -11.10 17.78 -21.01
C LEU A 33 -11.72 16.38 -20.99
N LEU A 34 -13.05 16.39 -21.06
CA LEU A 34 -13.99 15.27 -21.03
C LEU A 34 -13.87 14.33 -22.25
N SER A 35 -14.23 13.06 -22.03
CA SER A 35 -14.98 12.28 -23.03
C SER A 35 -16.00 11.35 -22.35
N THR A 36 -17.13 11.10 -23.04
CA THR A 36 -18.40 10.59 -22.50
C THR A 36 -18.60 9.10 -22.81
N ILE A 37 -19.12 8.31 -21.85
CA ILE A 37 -19.93 7.10 -22.10
C ILE A 37 -21.12 7.10 -21.11
N VAL A 38 -22.28 6.65 -21.59
CA VAL A 38 -23.60 6.70 -20.92
C VAL A 38 -23.75 5.62 -19.83
N GLU A 39 -24.49 6.02 -18.78
CA GLU A 39 -24.49 5.65 -17.36
C GLU A 39 -25.43 4.47 -16.98
N GLU A 40 -25.37 3.88 -15.78
CA GLU A 40 -25.87 4.51 -14.54
C GLU A 40 -24.75 4.80 -13.52
N GLN A 41 -24.63 6.10 -13.17
CA GLN A 41 -23.45 6.76 -12.62
C GLN A 41 -23.57 6.99 -11.12
N VAL A 42 -22.42 6.97 -10.42
CA VAL A 42 -22.24 7.77 -9.19
C VAL A 42 -20.96 8.63 -9.24
N ALA A 43 -19.88 8.24 -9.95
CA ALA A 43 -18.78 9.10 -10.45
C ALA A 43 -17.75 8.30 -11.29
N PRO A 44 -16.86 8.94 -12.09
CA PRO A 44 -15.75 8.27 -12.77
C PRO A 44 -14.67 7.78 -11.78
N GLY A 45 -14.30 6.51 -11.87
CA GLY A 45 -13.08 5.98 -11.25
C GLY A 45 -13.22 5.07 -10.02
N VAL A 46 -14.38 4.94 -9.36
CA VAL A 46 -14.54 4.03 -8.20
C VAL A 46 -15.95 3.44 -8.08
N VAL A 47 -16.01 2.15 -7.73
CA VAL A 47 -17.23 1.41 -7.35
C VAL A 47 -17.13 0.99 -5.88
N MET A 48 -18.05 1.47 -5.03
CA MET A 48 -18.23 0.98 -3.65
C MET A 48 -19.31 -0.11 -3.63
N GLN A 49 -19.00 -1.31 -3.11
CA GLN A 49 -20.04 -2.31 -2.84
C GLN A 49 -19.84 -2.99 -1.48
N ARG A 50 -20.91 -2.93 -0.66
CA ARG A 50 -21.04 -3.45 0.70
C ARG A 50 -21.12 -4.98 0.73
N THR A 51 -20.65 -5.59 1.81
CA THR A 51 -21.05 -6.96 2.16
C THR A 51 -21.57 -7.04 3.58
N GLN A 52 -22.87 -7.28 3.71
CA GLN A 52 -23.53 -7.70 4.94
C GLN A 52 -23.55 -9.24 4.94
N ARG A 53 -23.17 -9.88 6.05
CA ARG A 53 -23.21 -11.35 6.18
C ARG A 53 -24.65 -11.83 6.31
N ASP A 54 -24.98 -12.90 5.61
CA ASP A 54 -25.89 -13.89 6.17
C ASP A 54 -25.44 -15.32 5.83
N VAL A 55 -25.61 -16.20 6.81
CA VAL A 55 -25.03 -17.54 6.88
C VAL A 55 -26.06 -18.55 6.36
N SER A 56 -25.76 -19.30 5.29
CA SER A 56 -26.20 -20.70 5.13
C SER A 56 -25.67 -21.36 3.84
N GLU A 57 -25.02 -22.51 4.06
CA GLU A 57 -24.80 -23.70 3.21
C GLU A 57 -24.78 -23.58 1.68
N VAL A 58 -23.61 -23.82 1.05
CA VAL A 58 -23.57 -24.50 -0.26
C VAL A 58 -22.37 -25.45 -0.39
N SER A 59 -22.72 -26.63 -0.87
CA SER A 59 -21.97 -27.82 -1.24
C SER A 59 -20.95 -27.64 -2.38
N VAL A 60 -19.88 -28.42 -2.25
CA VAL A 60 -18.65 -28.42 -3.06
C VAL A 60 -18.86 -29.09 -4.42
N SER A 61 -18.47 -28.41 -5.50
CA SER A 61 -17.66 -29.00 -6.60
C SER A 61 -17.46 -27.98 -7.74
N GLN A 62 -16.20 -27.64 -8.00
CA GLN A 62 -15.58 -27.76 -9.33
C GLN A 62 -14.05 -27.52 -9.26
N GLU A 63 -13.37 -28.32 -10.06
CA GLU A 63 -11.93 -28.60 -10.21
C GLU A 63 -10.94 -27.46 -9.90
N GLY A 64 -9.89 -27.84 -9.17
CA GLY A 64 -8.77 -26.99 -8.80
C GLY A 64 -7.69 -26.96 -9.89
N GLN A 65 -7.20 -25.75 -10.17
CA GLN A 65 -5.81 -25.59 -10.59
C GLN A 65 -4.92 -26.12 -9.46
N PRO A 66 -3.80 -26.79 -9.74
CA PRO A 66 -2.92 -27.26 -8.68
C PRO A 66 -2.45 -26.05 -7.88
N VAL A 67 -2.81 -26.02 -6.60
CA VAL A 67 -2.17 -25.15 -5.62
C VAL A 67 -0.68 -25.43 -5.74
N ARG A 68 0.10 -24.45 -6.24
CA ARG A 68 1.56 -24.58 -6.28
C ARG A 68 2.01 -24.84 -4.85
N ALA A 69 2.70 -25.95 -4.63
CA ALA A 69 3.33 -26.22 -3.34
C ALA A 69 4.24 -25.04 -2.99
N GLY A 70 4.27 -24.64 -1.71
CA GLY A 70 5.12 -23.54 -1.24
C GLY A 70 6.57 -23.74 -1.71
N ALA A 71 7.22 -22.65 -2.08
CA ALA A 71 8.60 -22.69 -2.53
C ALA A 71 9.51 -23.03 -1.34
N THR A 72 10.43 -23.99 -1.51
CA THR A 72 11.53 -24.18 -0.57
C THR A 72 12.46 -22.99 -0.70
N LEU A 73 12.55 -22.20 0.36
CA LEU A 73 13.44 -21.05 0.43
C LEU A 73 14.89 -21.50 0.52
N ALA A 74 15.79 -20.73 -0.08
CA ALA A 74 17.20 -21.07 -0.16
C ALA A 74 18.03 -20.60 1.05
N GLY A 75 17.42 -19.91 2.04
CA GLY A 75 18.17 -19.30 3.15
C GLY A 75 18.99 -18.08 2.70
N ASN A 76 18.54 -17.37 1.67
CA ASN A 76 19.28 -16.29 0.99
C ASN A 76 18.76 -14.89 1.33
N GLY A 77 17.90 -14.76 2.35
CA GLY A 77 17.22 -13.51 2.65
C GLY A 77 16.08 -13.21 1.68
N LEU A 78 15.76 -11.93 1.50
CA LEU A 78 14.60 -11.50 0.73
C LEU A 78 14.75 -11.91 -0.74
N GLN A 79 13.82 -12.70 -1.24
CA GLN A 79 13.83 -13.20 -2.62
C GLN A 79 12.59 -12.73 -3.38
N PHE A 80 12.78 -12.41 -4.66
CA PHE A 80 11.69 -12.05 -5.56
C PHE A 80 11.50 -13.10 -6.65
N ASN A 81 10.24 -13.48 -6.88
CA ASN A 81 9.81 -14.18 -8.07
C ASN A 81 9.00 -13.19 -8.93
N LEU A 82 9.68 -12.57 -9.89
CA LEU A 82 9.07 -11.68 -10.87
C LEU A 82 8.39 -12.50 -11.98
N ILE A 83 7.10 -12.24 -12.20
CA ILE A 83 6.24 -12.97 -13.13
C ILE A 83 5.88 -12.02 -14.29
N PRO A 84 6.67 -11.98 -15.37
CA PRO A 84 6.42 -11.05 -16.45
C PRO A 84 5.22 -11.42 -17.31
N ALA A 85 4.46 -10.41 -17.72
CA ALA A 85 3.45 -10.53 -18.74
C ALA A 85 4.06 -11.02 -20.08
N VAL A 86 3.26 -11.76 -20.84
CA VAL A 86 3.71 -12.37 -22.10
C VAL A 86 4.14 -11.28 -23.08
N GLY A 87 5.39 -11.35 -23.54
CA GLY A 87 5.93 -10.44 -24.55
C GLY A 87 6.57 -9.17 -24.00
N MET A 88 6.70 -9.04 -22.67
CA MET A 88 7.51 -7.97 -22.07
C MET A 88 8.93 -7.95 -22.64
N SER A 89 9.47 -6.75 -22.81
CA SER A 89 10.85 -6.56 -23.27
C SER A 89 11.86 -7.10 -22.23
N ALA A 90 12.93 -7.72 -22.72
CA ALA A 90 13.99 -8.22 -21.84
C ALA A 90 14.65 -7.09 -21.03
N THR A 91 14.74 -5.89 -21.59
CA THR A 91 15.28 -4.70 -20.91
C THR A 91 14.41 -4.28 -19.73
N ALA A 92 13.08 -4.23 -19.89
CA ALA A 92 12.18 -3.91 -18.78
C ALA A 92 12.20 -4.98 -17.69
N ILE A 93 12.23 -6.26 -18.07
CA ILE A 93 12.36 -7.37 -17.10
C ILE A 93 13.68 -7.22 -16.32
N ALA A 94 14.78 -6.91 -16.99
CA ALA A 94 16.07 -6.68 -16.34
C ALA A 94 16.05 -5.46 -15.40
N GLY A 95 15.34 -4.39 -15.77
CA GLY A 95 15.16 -3.22 -14.90
C GLY A 95 14.38 -3.54 -13.63
N PHE A 96 13.29 -4.31 -13.73
CA PHE A 96 12.55 -4.79 -12.55
C PHE A 96 13.41 -5.74 -11.71
N GLN A 97 14.20 -6.61 -12.33
CA GLN A 97 15.12 -7.49 -11.62
C GLN A 97 16.19 -6.68 -10.87
N ALA A 98 16.76 -5.65 -11.49
CA ALA A 98 17.72 -4.79 -10.82
C ALA A 98 17.10 -4.05 -9.62
N ALA A 99 15.85 -3.60 -9.73
CA ALA A 99 15.11 -3.02 -8.61
C ALA A 99 14.84 -4.01 -7.47
N ALA A 100 14.48 -5.25 -7.81
CA ALA A 100 14.34 -6.33 -6.83
C ALA A 100 15.67 -6.65 -6.13
N ASP A 101 16.77 -6.69 -6.89
CA ASP A 101 18.11 -6.95 -6.37
C ASP A 101 18.57 -5.87 -5.38
N LEU A 102 18.14 -4.60 -5.56
CA LEU A 102 18.40 -3.53 -4.58
C LEU A 102 17.83 -3.90 -3.21
N TRP A 103 16.56 -4.28 -3.14
CA TRP A 103 15.91 -4.69 -1.90
C TRP A 103 16.48 -5.98 -1.32
N SER A 104 16.72 -6.99 -2.17
CA SER A 104 17.35 -8.26 -1.77
C SER A 104 18.77 -8.10 -1.23
N SER A 105 19.48 -7.03 -1.62
CA SER A 105 20.82 -6.74 -1.09
C SER A 105 20.81 -6.12 0.32
N ILE A 106 19.65 -5.64 0.76
CA ILE A 106 19.48 -4.91 2.02
C ILE A 106 18.87 -5.82 3.09
N PHE A 107 17.77 -6.52 2.77
CA PHE A 107 16.98 -7.26 3.75
C PHE A 107 17.34 -8.74 3.80
N THR A 108 17.35 -9.28 5.03
CA THR A 108 17.80 -10.65 5.31
C THR A 108 16.68 -11.61 5.67
N ASP A 109 15.43 -11.14 5.70
CA ASP A 109 14.26 -11.99 5.93
C ASP A 109 14.13 -13.01 4.81
N ASP A 110 14.27 -14.29 5.15
CA ASP A 110 14.18 -15.38 4.18
C ASP A 110 12.72 -15.59 3.80
N ILE A 111 12.23 -14.79 2.86
CA ILE A 111 10.87 -14.81 2.32
C ILE A 111 10.89 -14.77 0.79
N LEU A 112 9.82 -15.29 0.18
CA LEU A 112 9.59 -15.19 -1.26
C LEU A 112 8.45 -14.21 -1.54
N VAL A 113 8.75 -13.10 -2.21
CA VAL A 113 7.78 -12.12 -2.71
C VAL A 113 7.51 -12.38 -4.18
N ASN A 114 6.24 -12.58 -4.53
CA ASN A 114 5.81 -12.86 -5.91
C ASN A 114 5.14 -11.62 -6.49
N ILE A 115 5.70 -11.09 -7.58
CA ILE A 115 5.19 -9.86 -8.20
C ILE A 115 4.89 -10.13 -9.68
N GLU A 116 3.66 -9.88 -10.10
CA GLU A 116 3.31 -9.82 -11.51
C GLU A 116 3.79 -8.49 -12.09
N ILE A 117 4.59 -8.52 -13.16
CA ILE A 117 5.12 -7.31 -13.79
C ILE A 117 4.61 -7.19 -15.24
N ASP A 118 4.34 -5.96 -15.67
CA ASP A 118 3.98 -5.64 -17.06
C ASP A 118 4.65 -4.32 -17.53
N PHE A 119 4.81 -4.17 -18.84
CA PHE A 119 5.35 -2.97 -19.47
C PHE A 119 4.57 -2.67 -20.75
N THR A 120 3.52 -1.86 -20.62
CA THR A 120 2.51 -1.62 -21.66
C THR A 120 2.05 -0.17 -21.64
N ALA A 121 1.32 0.29 -22.65
CA ALA A 121 0.85 1.67 -22.66
C ALA A 121 -0.23 1.88 -21.58
N LEU A 122 -0.03 2.88 -20.73
CA LEU A 122 -1.01 3.31 -19.72
C LEU A 122 -1.68 4.64 -20.12
N GLY A 123 -2.59 5.12 -19.27
CA GLY A 123 -3.25 6.42 -19.46
C GLY A 123 -2.24 7.58 -19.57
N ALA A 124 -2.68 8.66 -20.19
CA ALA A 124 -1.83 9.84 -20.36
C ALA A 124 -1.39 10.38 -18.97
N GLY A 125 -0.09 10.57 -18.78
CA GLY A 125 0.46 11.04 -17.51
C GLY A 125 0.68 9.97 -16.45
N ILE A 126 0.47 8.69 -16.75
CA ILE A 126 0.65 7.58 -15.79
C ILE A 126 1.99 6.88 -16.09
N LEU A 127 2.97 7.03 -15.20
CA LEU A 127 4.28 6.38 -15.33
C LEU A 127 4.21 4.88 -15.02
N GLY A 128 3.56 4.53 -13.92
CA GLY A 128 3.35 3.17 -13.47
C GLY A 128 1.94 3.00 -12.90
N GLN A 129 1.61 1.77 -12.54
CA GLN A 129 0.54 1.45 -11.61
C GLN A 129 0.98 0.24 -10.81
N ALA A 130 0.81 0.30 -9.50
CA ALA A 130 1.08 -0.82 -8.61
C ALA A 130 -0.15 -1.14 -7.76
N SER A 131 -0.26 -2.40 -7.35
CA SER A 131 -1.27 -2.86 -6.40
C SER A 131 -0.69 -3.94 -5.50
N SER A 132 -1.09 -3.94 -4.24
CA SER A 132 -0.69 -5.00 -3.31
C SER A 132 -1.86 -5.91 -2.95
N THR A 133 -1.57 -7.19 -2.75
CA THR A 133 -2.48 -8.09 -2.05
C THR A 133 -2.31 -7.86 -0.55
N SER A 134 -3.43 -7.75 0.16
CA SER A 134 -3.44 -7.57 1.61
C SER A 134 -4.40 -8.53 2.32
N GLU A 135 -4.18 -8.74 3.61
CA GLU A 135 -4.97 -9.62 4.45
C GLU A 135 -5.29 -9.02 5.82
N SER A 136 -6.30 -9.63 6.46
CA SER A 136 -6.72 -9.25 7.80
C SER A 136 -5.86 -9.95 8.84
N VAL A 137 -5.05 -9.18 9.58
CA VAL A 137 -4.29 -9.68 10.74
C VAL A 137 -4.74 -8.90 11.97
N SER A 138 -5.06 -9.57 13.07
CA SER A 138 -5.38 -8.84 14.30
C SER A 138 -4.14 -8.12 14.81
N TYR A 139 -4.30 -6.92 15.37
CA TYR A 139 -3.18 -6.15 15.93
C TYR A 139 -2.38 -6.99 16.95
N ALA A 140 -3.08 -7.72 17.81
CA ALA A 140 -2.46 -8.60 18.80
C ALA A 140 -1.60 -9.71 18.15
N ALA A 141 -2.06 -10.32 17.05
CA ALA A 141 -1.30 -11.34 16.35
C ALA A 141 -0.08 -10.74 15.66
N PHE A 142 -0.26 -9.62 14.95
CA PHE A 142 0.83 -8.94 14.27
C PHE A 142 1.92 -8.47 15.25
N LYS A 143 1.53 -7.85 16.37
CA LYS A 143 2.46 -7.47 17.44
C LYS A 143 3.23 -8.67 18.01
N THR A 144 2.54 -9.79 18.20
CA THR A 144 3.18 -11.03 18.68
C THR A 144 4.24 -11.52 17.69
N ALA A 145 3.93 -11.44 16.40
CA ALA A 145 4.81 -11.82 15.32
C ALA A 145 6.04 -10.91 15.25
N LEU A 146 5.86 -9.58 15.23
CA LEU A 146 6.96 -8.61 15.33
C LEU A 146 7.83 -8.83 16.57
N ASN A 147 7.23 -9.15 17.73
CA ASN A 147 8.01 -9.43 18.93
C ASN A 147 8.86 -10.71 18.82
N GLY A 148 8.44 -11.69 18.02
CA GLY A 148 9.23 -12.87 17.71
C GLY A 148 10.33 -12.63 16.67
N ASP A 149 10.16 -11.58 15.87
CA ASP A 149 11.00 -11.25 14.72
C ASP A 149 12.16 -10.29 15.02
N ARG A 150 12.15 -9.61 16.18
CA ARG A 150 13.19 -8.65 16.59
C ARG A 150 14.63 -9.15 16.38
N THR A 151 15.37 -8.52 15.47
CA THR A 151 16.80 -8.77 15.23
C THR A 151 17.69 -7.56 15.52
N SER A 152 17.13 -6.35 15.50
CA SER A 152 17.84 -5.07 15.56
C SER A 152 17.53 -4.26 16.84
N ILE A 153 18.34 -3.24 17.13
CA ILE A 153 18.05 -2.28 18.21
C ILE A 153 16.78 -1.49 17.89
N SER A 154 16.53 -1.22 16.59
CA SER A 154 15.34 -0.53 16.12
C SER A 154 14.09 -1.36 16.40
N ASP A 155 14.10 -2.67 16.14
CA ASP A 155 12.96 -3.57 16.43
C ASP A 155 12.69 -3.64 17.93
N ASN A 156 13.77 -3.68 18.71
CA ASN A 156 13.67 -3.68 20.16
C ASN A 156 13.00 -2.40 20.67
N ASN A 157 13.34 -1.25 20.08
CA ASN A 157 12.75 0.04 20.42
C ASN A 157 11.28 0.12 19.95
N SER A 158 11.04 -0.25 18.68
CA SER A 158 9.73 -0.21 18.04
C SER A 158 8.71 -1.05 18.80
N VAL A 159 8.98 -2.35 18.98
CA VAL A 159 8.07 -3.30 19.63
C VAL A 159 7.82 -2.94 21.10
N SER A 160 8.84 -2.43 21.80
CA SER A 160 8.68 -2.00 23.19
C SER A 160 7.79 -0.77 23.37
N ASN A 161 7.62 0.04 22.32
CA ASN A 161 6.74 1.22 22.33
C ASN A 161 5.37 0.97 21.67
N LEU A 162 5.12 -0.24 21.13
CA LEU A 162 3.81 -0.59 20.60
C LEU A 162 2.75 -0.76 21.73
N PRO A 163 1.51 -0.30 21.52
CA PRO A 163 0.41 -0.41 22.49
C PRO A 163 0.22 -1.81 23.09
N ALA A 164 0.13 -1.91 24.42
CA ALA A 164 0.10 -3.21 25.11
C ALA A 164 -1.22 -3.99 24.90
N GLY A 165 -2.33 -3.28 24.70
CA GLY A 165 -3.64 -3.89 24.53
C GLY A 165 -3.82 -4.59 23.18
N PRO A 166 -4.92 -5.33 22.98
CA PRO A 166 -5.23 -5.98 21.70
C PRO A 166 -5.87 -5.04 20.67
N SER A 167 -6.01 -3.76 21.01
CA SER A 167 -6.67 -2.72 20.23
C SER A 167 -5.83 -1.44 20.24
N LEU A 168 -5.95 -0.67 19.16
CA LEU A 168 -5.35 0.63 18.97
C LEU A 168 -6.34 1.75 19.26
N SER A 169 -5.84 2.86 19.80
CA SER A 169 -6.52 4.17 19.85
C SER A 169 -6.02 5.02 18.69
N LEU A 170 -6.89 5.44 17.80
CA LEU A 170 -6.55 6.17 16.58
C LEU A 170 -6.87 7.65 16.75
N TYR A 171 -5.96 8.54 16.36
CA TYR A 171 -6.34 9.90 16.00
C TYR A 171 -6.70 9.89 14.52
N THR A 172 -7.97 10.17 14.20
CA THR A 172 -8.53 9.98 12.85
C THR A 172 -9.56 11.05 12.48
N SER A 173 -10.03 11.02 11.24
CA SER A 173 -11.03 11.93 10.64
C SER A 173 -12.33 11.21 10.28
N ASP A 174 -12.81 10.24 11.09
CA ASP A 174 -14.07 9.52 10.81
C ASP A 174 -15.27 10.49 10.80
N PRO A 175 -16.08 10.49 9.71
CA PRO A 175 -17.13 11.46 9.48
C PRO A 175 -18.38 11.32 10.36
N ALA A 176 -18.45 10.39 11.31
CA ALA A 176 -19.50 10.44 12.33
C ALA A 176 -19.49 11.75 13.13
N ILE A 177 -18.31 12.40 13.28
CA ILE A 177 -18.15 13.66 14.02
C ILE A 177 -17.15 14.64 13.35
N GLY A 178 -16.47 14.35 12.23
CA GLY A 178 -15.46 15.29 11.69
C GLY A 178 -15.38 15.46 10.18
N SER A 179 -15.64 16.68 9.70
CA SER A 179 -15.01 17.21 8.48
C SER A 179 -13.50 17.45 8.72
N PRO A 180 -12.67 17.66 7.69
CA PRO A 180 -11.25 18.00 7.80
C PRO A 180 -11.04 19.11 8.82
N GLY A 181 -10.12 18.90 9.74
CA GLY A 181 -9.86 19.84 10.85
C GLY A 181 -10.73 19.64 12.11
N ASN A 182 -11.66 18.69 12.15
CA ASN A 182 -12.32 18.26 13.40
C ASN A 182 -11.89 16.83 13.78
N PRO A 183 -10.70 16.68 14.37
CA PRO A 183 -10.11 15.37 14.64
C PRO A 183 -10.83 14.65 15.79
N ILE A 184 -10.94 13.33 15.70
CA ILE A 184 -11.51 12.51 16.76
C ILE A 184 -10.50 11.51 17.31
N VAL A 185 -10.69 11.13 18.57
CA VAL A 185 -10.09 9.93 19.14
C VAL A 185 -11.07 8.78 18.91
N ASP A 186 -10.64 7.81 18.11
CA ASP A 186 -11.36 6.57 17.89
C ASP A 186 -10.68 5.44 18.67
N ASN A 187 -11.37 4.99 19.71
CA ASN A 187 -10.92 3.91 20.61
C ASN A 187 -12.10 3.01 21.00
N ASN A 188 -13.07 2.86 20.11
CA ASN A 188 -14.34 2.20 20.40
C ASN A 188 -14.27 0.66 20.33
N GLY A 189 -13.12 0.10 19.94
CA GLY A 189 -12.87 -1.33 19.82
C GLY A 189 -13.47 -1.98 18.57
N SER A 190 -13.83 -1.17 17.57
CA SER A 190 -14.35 -1.65 16.30
C SER A 190 -13.23 -2.24 15.41
N ALA A 191 -13.57 -2.66 14.19
CA ALA A 191 -12.67 -3.44 13.35
C ALA A 191 -11.40 -2.65 12.99
N ASN A 192 -11.50 -1.34 12.77
CA ASN A 192 -10.37 -0.47 12.45
C ASN A 192 -9.39 -0.31 13.63
N ASN A 193 -9.82 -0.57 14.86
CA ASN A 193 -8.96 -0.54 16.06
C ASN A 193 -8.25 -1.87 16.31
N VAL A 194 -8.79 -3.00 15.84
CA VAL A 194 -8.32 -4.34 16.25
C VAL A 194 -7.77 -5.19 15.11
N VAL A 195 -8.03 -4.81 13.85
CA VAL A 195 -7.57 -5.52 12.66
C VAL A 195 -6.75 -4.58 11.78
N LEU A 196 -5.53 -5.01 11.46
CA LEU A 196 -4.65 -4.37 10.50
C LEU A 196 -4.95 -4.84 9.08
N ASP A 197 -4.73 -3.95 8.12
CA ASP A 197 -4.60 -4.28 6.70
C ASP A 197 -3.12 -4.50 6.38
N VAL A 198 -2.71 -5.76 6.24
CA VAL A 198 -1.29 -6.12 6.12
C VAL A 198 -1.02 -6.66 4.73
N ASN A 199 -0.07 -6.06 4.02
CA ASN A 199 0.41 -6.60 2.75
C ASN A 199 0.89 -8.04 2.94
N THR A 200 0.64 -8.91 1.97
CA THR A 200 0.99 -10.33 2.13
C THR A 200 2.49 -10.57 2.16
N ALA A 201 3.28 -9.71 1.48
CA ALA A 201 4.73 -9.68 1.61
C ALA A 201 5.17 -9.34 3.05
N ASN A 202 4.57 -8.31 3.66
CA ASN A 202 4.87 -7.92 5.03
C ASN A 202 4.36 -8.98 6.06
N SER A 203 3.25 -9.66 5.79
CA SER A 203 2.81 -10.81 6.60
C SER A 203 3.78 -12.00 6.55
N LYS A 204 4.48 -12.20 5.42
CA LYS A 204 5.51 -13.24 5.31
C LYS A 204 6.74 -12.87 6.14
N ALA A 205 7.15 -11.62 6.03
CA ALA A 205 8.30 -11.06 6.74
C ALA A 205 8.05 -11.15 8.26
N ALA A 206 6.95 -10.57 8.76
CA ALA A 206 6.60 -10.58 10.18
C ALA A 206 6.26 -11.98 10.73
N GLY A 207 6.08 -12.99 9.87
CA GLY A 207 5.81 -14.38 10.28
C GLY A 207 4.34 -14.73 10.57
N THR A 208 3.39 -13.86 10.19
CA THR A 208 1.94 -14.19 10.24
C THR A 208 1.47 -15.01 9.04
N ARG A 209 2.33 -15.15 8.04
CA ARG A 209 2.14 -15.97 6.84
C ARG A 209 3.36 -16.83 6.56
N ALA A 210 3.17 -17.96 5.89
CA ALA A 210 4.28 -18.82 5.48
C ALA A 210 5.21 -18.07 4.49
N ALA A 211 6.49 -17.96 4.86
CA ALA A 211 7.50 -17.22 4.11
C ALA A 211 7.63 -17.61 2.62
N GLY A 212 7.39 -18.88 2.28
CA GLY A 212 7.42 -19.42 0.91
C GLY A 212 6.05 -19.53 0.23
N ASP A 213 5.00 -18.87 0.74
CA ASP A 213 3.67 -18.87 0.11
C ASP A 213 3.76 -18.34 -1.34
N ALA A 214 3.30 -19.17 -2.28
CA ALA A 214 3.42 -18.93 -3.73
C ALA A 214 2.30 -18.06 -4.32
N THR A 215 1.40 -17.52 -3.51
CA THR A 215 0.40 -16.55 -3.98
C THR A 215 1.05 -15.22 -4.37
N VAL A 216 0.44 -14.53 -5.33
CA VAL A 216 0.90 -13.23 -5.82
C VAL A 216 0.70 -12.17 -4.73
N ASP A 217 1.79 -11.48 -4.39
CA ASP A 217 1.81 -10.44 -3.37
C ASP A 217 1.53 -9.06 -3.94
N ALA A 218 1.89 -8.82 -5.20
CA ALA A 218 1.66 -7.55 -5.87
C ALA A 218 1.60 -7.67 -7.39
N SER A 219 1.09 -6.62 -8.02
CA SER A 219 1.21 -6.41 -9.47
C SER A 219 1.73 -5.01 -9.75
N ILE A 220 2.65 -4.88 -10.70
CA ILE A 220 3.26 -3.61 -11.11
C ILE A 220 3.25 -3.52 -12.63
N THR A 221 2.73 -2.45 -13.20
CA THR A 221 2.75 -2.20 -14.64
C THR A 221 3.39 -0.85 -14.92
N PHE A 222 4.45 -0.82 -15.72
CA PHE A 222 5.05 0.45 -16.15
C PHE A 222 4.60 0.84 -17.54
N SER A 223 4.46 2.14 -17.75
CA SER A 223 4.00 2.71 -19.01
C SER A 223 5.09 2.65 -20.07
N SER A 224 4.82 2.00 -21.19
CA SER A 224 5.71 2.01 -22.35
C SER A 224 5.68 3.31 -23.17
N SER A 225 4.90 4.30 -22.72
CA SER A 225 4.71 5.60 -23.40
C SER A 225 5.68 6.70 -22.95
N PHE A 226 6.57 6.40 -22.00
CA PHE A 226 7.56 7.34 -21.46
C PHE A 226 8.97 6.99 -21.91
N THR A 227 9.86 7.97 -21.83
CA THR A 227 11.30 7.75 -22.02
C THR A 227 11.89 7.28 -20.69
N TRP A 228 12.42 6.07 -20.69
CA TRP A 228 13.01 5.43 -19.52
C TRP A 228 14.51 5.29 -19.69
N ASP A 229 15.23 5.53 -18.60
CA ASP A 229 16.61 5.12 -18.44
C ASP A 229 16.64 3.80 -17.67
N PHE A 230 17.27 2.79 -18.25
CA PHE A 230 17.37 1.44 -17.68
C PHE A 230 18.77 1.16 -17.11
N ASP A 231 19.69 2.12 -17.19
CA ASP A 231 21.05 2.01 -16.66
C ASP A 231 21.33 3.19 -15.74
N ARG A 232 21.65 2.90 -14.48
CA ARG A 232 21.96 3.90 -13.46
C ARG A 232 23.47 4.19 -13.36
N SER A 233 24.31 3.48 -14.10
CA SER A 233 25.76 3.45 -13.89
C SER A 233 26.50 4.73 -14.32
N ASP A 234 25.90 5.53 -15.20
CA ASP A 234 26.43 6.81 -15.68
C ASP A 234 25.52 8.01 -15.32
N GLY A 235 24.61 7.81 -14.36
CA GLY A 235 23.58 8.77 -13.98
C GLY A 235 22.26 8.51 -14.70
N ILE A 236 21.32 9.46 -14.66
CA ILE A 236 20.04 9.35 -15.37
C ILE A 236 20.05 10.32 -16.54
N SER A 237 19.80 9.81 -17.74
CA SER A 237 19.75 10.59 -18.97
C SER A 237 18.75 11.74 -18.86
N GLY A 238 19.16 12.93 -19.29
CA GLY A 238 18.30 14.11 -19.29
C GLY A 238 17.03 13.89 -20.11
N GLY A 239 15.86 14.02 -19.47
CA GLY A 239 14.55 13.79 -20.10
C GLY A 239 14.03 12.36 -20.03
N ALA A 240 14.80 11.42 -19.46
CA ALA A 240 14.35 10.06 -19.16
C ALA A 240 14.06 9.90 -17.66
N PHE A 241 13.15 9.00 -17.30
CA PHE A 241 12.89 8.61 -15.92
C PHE A 241 13.77 7.42 -15.51
N ASP A 242 14.26 7.40 -14.26
CA ASP A 242 14.99 6.26 -13.69
C ASP A 242 14.06 5.05 -13.55
N PHE A 243 14.14 4.09 -14.48
CA PHE A 243 13.28 2.91 -14.45
C PHE A 243 13.51 2.08 -13.19
N ILE A 244 14.77 1.88 -12.81
CA ILE A 244 15.14 1.03 -11.69
C ILE A 244 14.75 1.71 -10.37
N GLY A 245 14.97 3.03 -10.23
CA GLY A 245 14.55 3.80 -9.07
C GLY A 245 13.03 3.81 -8.88
N VAL A 246 12.26 4.08 -9.94
CA VAL A 246 10.79 4.05 -9.87
C VAL A 246 10.29 2.62 -9.63
N ALA A 247 10.89 1.59 -10.23
CA ALA A 247 10.53 0.20 -9.96
C ALA A 247 10.82 -0.21 -8.51
N ALA A 248 11.93 0.26 -7.93
CA ALA A 248 12.26 -0.01 -6.54
C ALA A 248 11.28 0.69 -5.59
N HIS A 249 10.81 1.90 -5.93
CA HIS A 249 9.73 2.57 -5.22
C HIS A 249 8.43 1.73 -5.22
N GLU A 250 7.96 1.26 -6.38
CA GLU A 250 6.73 0.46 -6.45
C GLU A 250 6.85 -0.90 -5.74
N ILE A 251 8.04 -1.50 -5.76
CA ILE A 251 8.33 -2.68 -4.93
C ILE A 251 8.23 -2.31 -3.44
N GLY A 252 8.65 -1.11 -3.03
CA GLY A 252 8.48 -0.62 -1.66
C GLY A 252 7.02 -0.62 -1.20
N HIS A 253 6.07 -0.19 -2.05
CA HIS A 253 4.65 -0.33 -1.73
C HIS A 253 4.24 -1.79 -1.57
N SER A 254 4.71 -2.67 -2.46
CA SER A 254 4.47 -4.12 -2.38
C SER A 254 4.94 -4.72 -1.05
N LEU A 255 6.07 -4.24 -0.54
CA LEU A 255 6.67 -4.66 0.74
C LEU A 255 5.98 -4.10 1.98
N GLY A 256 4.98 -3.21 1.84
CA GLY A 256 4.17 -2.73 2.95
C GLY A 256 4.33 -1.24 3.28
N PHE A 257 4.99 -0.46 2.41
CA PHE A 257 5.00 1.00 2.54
C PHE A 257 3.66 1.59 2.08
N VAL A 258 2.61 1.29 2.82
CA VAL A 258 1.23 1.72 2.56
C VAL A 258 0.63 2.25 3.86
N SER A 259 -0.34 3.15 3.77
CA SER A 259 -0.93 3.83 4.92
C SER A 259 -2.45 3.89 4.81
N GLY A 260 -3.13 3.52 5.89
CA GLY A 260 -4.57 3.69 6.04
C GLY A 260 -5.01 5.16 6.01
N ALA A 261 -4.08 6.09 6.19
CA ALA A 261 -4.35 7.51 6.03
C ALA A 261 -4.84 7.88 4.61
N ASP A 262 -4.46 7.12 3.57
CA ASP A 262 -5.03 7.32 2.22
C ASP A 262 -6.51 6.94 2.16
N ILE A 263 -6.92 5.87 2.86
CA ILE A 263 -8.32 5.49 3.00
C ILE A 263 -9.10 6.57 3.76
N VAL A 264 -8.52 7.08 4.86
CA VAL A 264 -9.13 8.18 5.62
C VAL A 264 -9.25 9.44 4.74
N ASP A 265 -8.23 9.75 3.94
CA ASP A 265 -8.23 10.92 3.04
C ASP A 265 -9.32 10.86 1.98
N VAL A 266 -9.57 9.71 1.36
CA VAL A 266 -10.61 9.61 0.32
C VAL A 266 -12.03 9.47 0.89
N THR A 267 -12.20 9.05 2.14
CA THR A 267 -13.51 8.81 2.79
C THR A 267 -13.95 9.92 3.75
N SER A 268 -13.12 10.94 3.95
CA SER A 268 -13.41 12.09 4.80
C SER A 268 -13.24 13.41 4.03
N GLY A 269 -14.00 14.42 4.42
CA GLY A 269 -13.80 15.77 3.92
C GLY A 269 -13.97 16.02 2.44
N SER A 270 -12.90 16.54 1.84
CA SER A 270 -12.77 16.78 0.41
C SER A 270 -12.54 15.49 -0.38
N GLY A 271 -12.41 14.36 0.31
CA GLY A 271 -12.29 13.05 -0.31
C GLY A 271 -13.53 12.70 -1.15
N PRO A 272 -13.36 12.06 -2.32
CA PRO A 272 -14.46 11.78 -3.25
C PRO A 272 -15.49 10.77 -2.72
N PHE A 273 -15.14 10.01 -1.68
CA PHE A 273 -16.05 9.08 -0.98
C PHE A 273 -16.45 9.61 0.38
N ALA A 274 -16.29 10.91 0.66
CA ALA A 274 -16.76 11.47 1.90
C ALA A 274 -18.29 11.69 1.87
N PRO A 275 -19.01 11.44 2.99
CA PRO A 275 -18.56 10.79 4.22
C PRO A 275 -18.78 9.25 4.19
N ASN A 276 -17.78 8.47 4.63
CA ASN A 276 -17.95 7.06 5.00
C ASN A 276 -17.30 6.74 6.34
N SER A 277 -18.04 6.09 7.25
CA SER A 277 -17.48 5.57 8.50
C SER A 277 -16.63 4.34 8.24
N LEU A 278 -15.55 4.22 9.01
CA LEU A 278 -14.54 3.18 8.83
C LEU A 278 -14.56 2.10 9.93
N ASP A 279 -15.44 2.21 10.94
CA ASP A 279 -15.53 1.28 12.09
C ASP A 279 -15.57 -0.21 11.70
N THR A 280 -16.21 -0.56 10.57
CA THR A 280 -16.35 -1.96 10.14
C THR A 280 -15.24 -2.46 9.22
N PHE A 281 -14.27 -1.63 8.90
CA PHE A 281 -13.18 -1.91 7.96
C PHE A 281 -11.87 -2.10 8.72
N ARG A 282 -10.96 -2.91 8.17
CA ARG A 282 -9.53 -2.78 8.50
C ARG A 282 -9.00 -1.58 7.74
N VAL A 283 -8.22 -0.74 8.40
CA VAL A 283 -7.72 0.52 7.82
C VAL A 283 -6.26 0.71 8.14
N VAL A 284 -5.90 0.51 9.42
CA VAL A 284 -4.54 0.69 9.90
C VAL A 284 -3.61 -0.32 9.23
N THR A 285 -2.55 0.16 8.62
CA THR A 285 -1.47 -0.68 8.08
C THR A 285 -0.32 -0.79 9.10
N PRO A 286 0.61 -1.73 8.92
CA PRO A 286 1.81 -1.81 9.76
C PRO A 286 2.60 -0.50 9.84
N LEU A 287 2.75 0.23 8.73
CA LEU A 287 3.45 1.53 8.70
C LEU A 287 2.77 2.58 9.59
N ASP A 288 1.44 2.56 9.69
CA ASP A 288 0.68 3.51 10.51
C ASP A 288 0.98 3.39 12.01
N LEU A 289 1.46 2.24 12.48
CA LEU A 289 1.88 2.04 13.88
C LEU A 289 3.02 2.99 14.28
N TYR A 290 3.69 3.59 13.30
CA TYR A 290 4.82 4.50 13.46
C TYR A 290 4.51 5.94 13.04
N ARG A 291 3.23 6.25 12.78
CA ARG A 291 2.74 7.54 12.29
C ARG A 291 2.16 8.37 13.44
N PHE A 292 2.80 9.48 13.78
CA PHE A 292 2.43 10.33 14.92
C PHE A 292 2.25 11.79 14.52
N SER A 293 1.66 12.61 15.40
CA SER A 293 1.72 14.06 15.32
C SER A 293 1.74 14.67 16.72
N ALA A 294 1.99 15.98 16.82
CA ALA A 294 1.81 16.69 18.09
C ALA A 294 0.37 16.52 18.65
N GLY A 295 -0.61 16.38 17.76
CA GLY A 295 -2.01 16.15 18.12
C GLY A 295 -2.26 14.77 18.72
N SER A 296 -1.74 13.69 18.13
CA SER A 296 -1.91 12.34 18.70
C SER A 296 -1.24 12.22 20.06
N ILE A 297 -0.04 12.79 20.22
CA ILE A 297 0.68 12.80 21.50
C ILE A 297 -0.08 13.58 22.58
N THR A 298 -0.65 14.74 22.21
CA THR A 298 -1.46 15.53 23.16
C THR A 298 -2.75 14.81 23.55
N ASN A 299 -3.37 14.06 22.63
CA ASN A 299 -4.61 13.33 22.88
C ASN A 299 -4.39 11.90 23.40
N GLY A 300 -3.14 11.46 23.56
CA GLY A 300 -2.78 10.15 24.07
C GLY A 300 -3.28 8.99 23.21
N THR A 301 -3.27 9.17 21.88
CA THR A 301 -3.60 8.09 20.94
C THR A 301 -2.35 7.34 20.52
N ASP A 302 -2.53 6.12 20.02
CA ASP A 302 -1.45 5.24 19.63
C ASP A 302 -0.84 5.61 18.27
N LEU A 303 -1.63 6.24 17.39
CA LEU A 303 -1.20 6.69 16.06
C LEU A 303 -2.05 7.86 15.54
N ASP A 304 -1.65 8.44 14.41
CA ASP A 304 -2.34 9.52 13.70
C ASP A 304 -2.47 9.27 12.18
N ILE A 305 -3.66 8.85 11.76
CA ILE A 305 -4.03 8.66 10.34
C ILE A 305 -5.03 9.72 9.87
N ARG A 306 -5.08 10.88 10.52
CA ARG A 306 -6.01 11.95 10.13
C ARG A 306 -5.73 12.48 8.74
N ALA A 307 -6.82 12.69 8.02
CA ALA A 307 -6.88 13.48 6.80
C ALA A 307 -6.96 14.98 7.15
N ASP A 308 -5.79 15.62 7.23
CA ASP A 308 -5.63 17.06 7.42
C ASP A 308 -4.21 17.50 7.01
N THR A 309 -3.94 18.80 7.06
CA THR A 309 -2.64 19.38 6.72
C THR A 309 -1.63 19.35 7.89
N ALA A 310 -1.96 18.74 9.03
CA ALA A 310 -1.05 18.70 10.17
C ALA A 310 0.12 17.76 9.86
N ALA A 311 1.34 18.17 10.22
CA ALA A 311 2.52 17.34 10.01
C ALA A 311 2.37 15.98 10.69
N LYS A 312 2.66 14.91 9.93
CA LYS A 312 2.70 13.54 10.41
C LYS A 312 4.15 13.07 10.42
N SER A 313 4.61 12.58 11.55
CA SER A 313 5.98 12.16 11.80
C SER A 313 6.10 10.65 11.77
N PHE A 314 7.21 10.16 11.25
CA PHE A 314 7.69 8.80 11.48
C PHE A 314 8.49 8.75 12.79
N SER A 315 8.12 7.81 13.66
CA SER A 315 8.76 7.61 14.95
C SER A 315 8.63 6.16 15.40
N ILE A 316 9.76 5.55 15.77
CA ILE A 316 9.81 4.17 16.28
C ILE A 316 9.74 4.08 17.81
N ASN A 317 9.55 5.19 18.52
CA ASN A 317 9.53 5.21 19.99
C ASN A 317 8.27 5.87 20.57
N GLY A 318 7.10 5.54 20.01
CA GLY A 318 5.81 6.03 20.53
C GLY A 318 5.61 7.54 20.36
N GLY A 319 6.27 8.14 19.37
CA GLY A 319 6.22 9.57 19.06
C GLY A 319 7.16 10.44 19.91
N ALA A 320 8.06 9.85 20.72
CA ALA A 320 8.99 10.61 21.53
C ALA A 320 10.06 11.36 20.70
N THR A 321 10.47 10.81 19.55
CA THR A 321 11.40 11.47 18.62
C THR A 321 10.90 11.37 17.18
N THR A 322 10.81 12.50 16.49
CA THR A 322 10.55 12.53 15.04
C THR A 322 11.83 12.20 14.28
N LEU A 323 11.79 11.16 13.46
CA LEU A 323 12.88 10.77 12.55
C LEU A 323 12.76 11.48 11.20
N THR A 324 11.55 11.50 10.64
CA THR A 324 11.19 12.20 9.41
C THR A 324 9.67 12.43 9.36
N THR A 325 9.15 12.94 8.25
CA THR A 325 7.73 13.21 8.06
C THR A 325 7.14 12.49 6.85
N PHE A 326 5.86 12.15 6.95
CA PHE A 326 5.06 11.60 5.86
C PHE A 326 4.34 12.70 5.08
N SER A 327 3.97 12.38 3.85
CA SER A 327 2.92 13.09 3.13
C SER A 327 1.58 12.92 3.86
N THR A 328 0.64 13.85 3.63
CA THR A 328 -0.53 14.05 4.51
C THR A 328 -1.88 13.81 3.83
N GLY A 329 -1.90 13.52 2.54
CA GLY A 329 -3.12 13.18 1.79
C GLY A 329 -3.31 14.06 0.55
N SER A 330 -3.86 13.46 -0.50
CA SER A 330 -4.09 14.11 -1.80
C SER A 330 -5.27 15.08 -1.78
N PHE A 331 -6.30 14.79 -0.98
CA PHE A 331 -7.56 15.54 -0.96
C PHE A 331 -7.64 16.54 0.20
N ASN A 332 -7.18 16.16 1.39
CA ASN A 332 -7.30 16.97 2.61
C ASN A 332 -5.95 17.42 3.19
N GLY A 333 -4.84 16.95 2.60
CA GLY A 333 -3.49 17.19 3.07
C GLY A 333 -2.69 18.11 2.15
N ASP A 334 -1.49 17.67 1.80
CA ASP A 334 -0.46 18.39 1.07
C ASP A 334 -0.49 18.10 -0.43
N GLY A 335 -1.53 17.43 -0.92
CA GLY A 335 -1.68 17.07 -2.33
C GLY A 335 -0.87 15.84 -2.74
N ARG A 336 -0.30 15.11 -1.78
CA ARG A 336 0.47 13.88 -1.98
C ARG A 336 -0.13 12.75 -1.16
N GLN A 337 -0.12 11.54 -1.70
CA GLN A 337 -0.64 10.35 -1.03
C GLN A 337 0.11 10.12 0.28
N ALA A 338 -0.63 9.74 1.32
CA ALA A 338 -0.14 9.57 2.67
C ALA A 338 0.75 8.34 2.83
N SER A 339 0.69 7.37 1.92
CA SER A 339 1.60 6.22 1.76
C SER A 339 3.00 6.61 1.26
N HIS A 340 3.47 7.82 1.56
CA HIS A 340 4.76 8.32 1.07
C HIS A 340 5.47 9.14 2.14
N TRP A 341 6.79 9.25 1.99
CA TRP A 341 7.53 10.31 2.64
C TRP A 341 7.04 11.69 2.21
N LYS A 342 7.40 12.70 3.01
CA LYS A 342 7.12 14.08 2.65
C LYS A 342 7.94 14.48 1.42
N ASP A 343 7.25 14.92 0.39
CA ASP A 343 7.80 15.36 -0.90
C ASP A 343 8.90 16.45 -0.75
N ASN A 344 9.89 16.40 -1.64
CA ASN A 344 10.98 17.39 -1.82
C ASN A 344 11.91 17.57 -0.60
N LEU A 345 12.01 16.56 0.26
CA LEU A 345 12.93 16.58 1.41
C LEU A 345 14.14 15.64 1.23
N GLY A 346 14.21 14.88 0.12
CA GLY A 346 15.28 13.92 -0.12
C GLY A 346 15.36 12.84 0.96
N ILE A 347 14.19 12.44 1.49
CA ILE A 347 14.10 11.52 2.63
C ILE A 347 14.51 10.12 2.23
N GLY A 348 14.05 9.67 1.07
CA GLY A 348 14.14 8.28 0.68
C GLY A 348 13.48 7.99 -0.65
N ILE A 349 13.59 6.75 -1.10
CA ILE A 349 13.03 6.30 -2.37
C ILE A 349 11.50 6.37 -2.38
N MET A 350 10.85 6.30 -1.22
CA MET A 350 9.39 6.43 -1.08
C MET A 350 8.90 7.90 -1.15
N ASP A 351 9.60 8.76 -1.89
CA ASP A 351 9.14 10.12 -2.25
C ASP A 351 7.98 10.03 -3.26
N PRO A 352 6.89 10.80 -3.11
CA PRO A 352 5.71 10.69 -3.97
C PRO A 352 5.92 11.23 -5.39
N THR A 353 7.10 11.77 -5.71
CA THR A 353 7.40 12.30 -7.04
C THR A 353 8.68 11.74 -7.63
N ALA A 354 8.74 11.75 -8.95
CA ALA A 354 9.93 11.51 -9.73
C ALA A 354 9.96 12.47 -10.90
N ALA A 355 11.12 13.04 -11.20
CA ALA A 355 11.34 13.92 -12.32
C ALA A 355 12.28 13.28 -13.38
N PRO A 356 12.17 13.66 -14.67
CA PRO A 356 13.15 13.25 -15.66
C PRO A 356 14.56 13.69 -15.30
N GLY A 357 15.55 12.81 -15.42
CA GLY A 357 16.94 13.03 -15.03
C GLY A 357 17.20 12.94 -13.52
N GLU A 358 16.18 12.64 -12.72
CA GLU A 358 16.33 12.46 -11.27
C GLU A 358 16.80 11.05 -10.93
N TYR A 359 17.79 10.98 -10.05
CA TYR A 359 18.28 9.74 -9.46
C TYR A 359 17.72 9.62 -8.05
N THR A 360 16.90 8.61 -7.80
CA THR A 360 16.29 8.33 -6.49
C THR A 360 16.77 6.98 -5.97
N ASP A 361 17.26 6.92 -4.74
CA ASP A 361 17.84 5.68 -4.19
C ASP A 361 17.34 5.37 -2.79
N VAL A 362 17.49 4.11 -2.40
CA VAL A 362 17.10 3.64 -1.07
C VAL A 362 18.01 4.28 -0.01
N THR A 363 17.41 4.88 1.00
CA THR A 363 18.12 5.52 2.11
C THR A 363 17.95 4.73 3.40
N GLY A 364 18.73 5.06 4.43
CA GLY A 364 18.57 4.45 5.75
C GLY A 364 17.20 4.70 6.39
N LEU A 365 16.46 5.74 6.00
CA LEU A 365 15.10 5.97 6.50
C LEU A 365 14.08 5.04 5.84
N ASP A 366 14.25 4.72 4.56
CA ASP A 366 13.48 3.66 3.91
C ASP A 366 13.75 2.33 4.61
N VAL A 367 15.03 1.94 4.73
CA VAL A 367 15.44 0.68 5.37
C VAL A 367 14.85 0.56 6.77
N LEU A 368 14.95 1.62 7.58
CA LEU A 368 14.39 1.61 8.93
C LEU A 368 12.86 1.46 8.94
N ALA A 369 12.15 2.07 7.99
CA ALA A 369 10.69 1.97 7.93
C ALA A 369 10.24 0.55 7.60
N PHE A 370 10.90 -0.11 6.64
CA PHE A 370 10.65 -1.50 6.29
C PHE A 370 11.05 -2.46 7.43
N ASP A 371 12.23 -2.26 8.05
CA ASP A 371 12.73 -3.07 9.18
C ASP A 371 11.69 -3.13 10.32
N VAL A 372 11.14 -1.98 10.73
CA VAL A 372 10.24 -1.96 11.90
C VAL A 372 8.82 -2.43 11.60
N ILE A 373 8.38 -2.44 10.33
CA ILE A 373 7.09 -3.04 9.97
C ILE A 373 7.19 -4.55 9.80
N GLY A 374 8.41 -5.10 9.84
CA GLY A 374 8.72 -6.52 9.92
C GLY A 374 8.83 -7.24 8.61
#